data_AF-A0A2H8TVJ1-F1
#
_entry.id   AF-A0A2H8TVJ1-F1
#
_cell.length_a   1.000
_cell.length_b   1.000
_cell.length_c   1.000
_cell.angle_alpha   90.00
_cell.angle_beta   90.00
_cell.angle_gamma   90.00
#
_symmetry.space_group_name_H-M   'P 1'
#
loop_
_entity.id
_entity.type
_entity.pdbx_description
1 polymer ?
#
loop_
_entity_poly.entity_id
_entity_poly.type
_entity_poly.pdbx_seq_one_letter_code
_entity_poly.pdbx_strand_id
1 'polypeptide(L)'
;PTISNTEAVEFFDEVESLKKETKKLLENGVKIIICLSHSGIEKDKVIAKEVEDIDIIVGGHTHTFLYSGTPPSTEKPYGPYPLYVTNVKNKAIPILQAYANTKYAGKVILKFDSNGELVKIDGSPTLLNH
;
A
#
# COMPACT_ATOMS: atom_id res chain seq x y z
N PRO A 1 20.66 3.57 12.81
CA PRO A 1 21.24 2.21 12.91
C PRO A 1 21.14 1.49 11.56
N THR A 2 22.21 1.54 10.77
CA THR A 2 22.38 0.73 9.56
C THR A 2 23.04 -0.57 9.99
N ILE A 3 22.24 -1.61 10.24
CA ILE A 3 22.76 -2.97 10.47
C ILE A 3 22.13 -3.88 9.43
N SER A 4 22.65 -3.81 8.21
CA SER A 4 22.40 -4.80 7.17
C SER A 4 23.71 -4.97 6.39
N ASN A 5 24.34 -6.15 6.47
CA ASN A 5 25.39 -6.51 5.51
C ASN A 5 24.67 -7.03 4.26
N THR A 6 24.57 -6.19 3.24
CA THR A 6 23.83 -6.52 2.01
C THR A 6 24.69 -7.29 1.01
N GLU A 7 25.99 -7.46 1.27
CA GLU A 7 26.97 -8.06 0.35
C GLU A 7 26.79 -7.54 -1.09
N ALA A 8 26.37 -8.40 -2.02
CA ALA A 8 26.17 -8.05 -3.42
C ALA A 8 24.75 -7.50 -3.74
N VAL A 9 23.88 -7.37 -2.74
CA VAL A 9 22.51 -6.87 -2.92
C VAL A 9 22.51 -5.34 -2.86
N GLU A 10 22.09 -4.74 -3.96
CA GLU A 10 21.82 -3.31 -4.06
C GLU A 10 20.33 -3.02 -3.91
N PHE A 11 20.00 -2.02 -3.10
CA PHE A 11 18.65 -1.51 -2.93
C PHE A 11 18.53 -0.20 -3.70
N PHE A 12 17.77 -0.23 -4.79
CA PHE A 12 17.49 0.95 -5.61
C PHE A 12 16.37 1.79 -5.00
N ASP A 13 16.25 3.06 -5.42
CA ASP A 13 15.11 3.89 -5.03
C ASP A 13 13.80 3.26 -5.51
N GLU A 14 12.82 3.24 -4.61
CA GLU A 14 11.56 2.56 -4.84
C GLU A 14 10.72 3.26 -5.91
N VAL A 15 10.71 4.60 -5.96
CA VAL A 15 9.90 5.35 -6.93
C VAL A 15 10.45 5.15 -8.34
N GLU A 16 11.76 5.27 -8.51
CA GLU A 16 12.42 5.04 -9.80
C GLU A 16 12.22 3.60 -10.29
N SER A 17 12.41 2.63 -9.39
CA SER A 17 12.23 1.21 -9.70
C SER A 17 10.79 0.88 -10.06
N LEU A 18 9.82 1.38 -9.28
CA LEU A 18 8.40 1.14 -9.52
C LEU A 18 7.95 1.78 -10.84
N LYS A 19 8.32 3.03 -11.15
CA LYS A 19 7.99 3.67 -12.44
C LYS A 19 8.47 2.84 -13.63
N LYS A 20 9.66 2.25 -13.54
CA LYS A 20 10.20 1.39 -14.59
C LYS A 20 9.39 0.10 -14.75
N GLU A 21 9.04 -0.56 -13.65
CA GLU A 21 8.32 -1.83 -13.69
C GLU A 21 6.83 -1.66 -14.02
N THR A 22 6.16 -0.61 -13.51
CA THR A 22 4.75 -0.34 -13.87
C THR A 22 4.60 -0.04 -15.36
N LYS A 23 5.53 0.73 -15.93
CA LYS A 23 5.55 0.98 -17.38
C LYS A 23 5.61 -0.32 -18.18
N LYS A 24 6.46 -1.26 -17.81
CA LYS A 24 6.53 -2.57 -18.48
C LYS A 24 5.24 -3.37 -18.32
N LEU A 25 4.60 -3.33 -17.15
CA LEU A 25 3.32 -4.01 -16.94
C LEU A 25 2.25 -3.43 -17.87
N LEU A 26 2.16 -2.11 -17.99
CA LEU A 26 1.25 -1.43 -18.91
C LEU A 26 1.53 -1.78 -20.38
N GLU A 27 2.80 -1.81 -20.80
CA GLU A 27 3.21 -2.23 -22.15
C GLU A 27 2.80 -3.68 -22.47
N ASN A 28 2.71 -4.54 -21.45
CA ASN A 28 2.21 -5.91 -21.56
C ASN A 28 0.68 -6.03 -21.42
N GLY A 29 -0.05 -4.91 -21.40
CA GLY A 29 -1.51 -4.89 -21.34
C GLY A 29 -2.10 -5.16 -19.96
N VAL A 30 -1.31 -5.10 -18.88
CA VAL A 30 -1.82 -5.17 -17.51
C VAL A 30 -2.60 -3.89 -17.22
N LYS A 31 -3.83 -4.04 -16.72
CA LYS A 31 -4.74 -2.92 -16.43
C LYS A 31 -4.83 -2.55 -14.96
N ILE A 32 -4.42 -3.45 -14.06
CA ILE A 32 -4.54 -3.29 -12.62
C ILE A 32 -3.18 -3.57 -12.00
N ILE A 33 -2.63 -2.61 -11.26
CA ILE A 33 -1.30 -2.69 -10.65
C ILE A 33 -1.42 -2.50 -9.14
N ILE A 34 -1.08 -3.57 -8.42
CA ILE A 34 -1.00 -3.59 -6.94
C ILE A 34 0.47 -3.49 -6.54
N CYS A 35 0.83 -2.45 -5.79
CA CYS A 35 2.15 -2.32 -5.21
C CYS A 35 2.17 -2.98 -3.82
N LEU A 36 2.95 -4.05 -3.67
CA LEU A 36 3.22 -4.68 -2.38
C LEU A 36 4.58 -4.16 -1.86
N SER A 37 4.55 -3.41 -0.76
CA SER A 37 5.68 -2.62 -0.25
C SER A 37 6.09 -3.04 1.16
N HIS A 38 7.37 -2.85 1.48
CA HIS A 38 7.90 -2.91 2.84
C HIS A 38 8.83 -1.71 3.14
N SER A 39 8.47 -0.51 2.68
CA SER A 39 9.30 0.70 2.88
C SER A 39 8.76 1.66 3.96
N GLY A 40 7.60 1.37 4.54
CA GLY A 40 7.00 2.17 5.60
C GLY A 40 6.03 3.23 5.09
N ILE A 41 5.10 3.64 5.96
CA ILE A 41 3.94 4.45 5.55
C ILE A 41 4.33 5.79 4.89
N GLU A 42 5.40 6.44 5.30
CA GLU A 42 5.82 7.71 4.69
C GLU A 42 6.38 7.50 3.28
N LYS A 43 7.16 6.44 3.04
CA LYS A 43 7.61 6.10 1.69
C LYS A 43 6.45 5.60 0.84
N ASP A 44 5.52 4.84 1.39
CA ASP A 44 4.29 4.42 0.70
C ASP A 44 3.48 5.63 0.19
N LYS A 45 3.38 6.71 0.98
CA LYS A 45 2.74 7.96 0.53
C LYS A 45 3.49 8.64 -0.61
N VAL A 46 4.82 8.63 -0.58
CA VAL A 46 5.65 9.17 -1.68
C VAL A 46 5.44 8.34 -2.95
N ILE A 47 5.45 7.01 -2.83
CA ILE A 47 5.17 6.09 -3.95
C ILE A 47 3.77 6.36 -4.52
N ALA A 48 2.74 6.44 -3.66
CA ALA A 48 1.36 6.73 -4.08
C ALA A 48 1.24 8.07 -4.82
N LYS A 49 2.03 9.07 -4.40
CA LYS A 49 2.02 10.39 -5.02
C LYS A 49 2.70 10.40 -6.40
N GLU A 50 3.86 9.76 -6.49
CA GLU A 50 4.79 9.92 -7.61
C GLU A 50 4.67 8.82 -8.68
N VAL A 51 4.19 7.63 -8.34
CA VAL A 51 4.04 6.50 -9.27
C VAL A 51 2.58 6.41 -9.72
N GLU A 52 2.29 7.06 -10.84
CA GLU A 52 0.93 7.30 -11.33
C GLU A 52 0.16 6.07 -11.82
N ASP A 53 0.87 4.97 -12.10
CA ASP A 53 0.29 3.75 -12.66
C ASP A 53 -0.21 2.77 -11.59
N ILE A 54 0.06 3.02 -10.31
CA ILE A 54 -0.37 2.16 -9.20
C ILE A 54 -1.84 2.43 -8.88
N ASP A 55 -2.63 1.37 -8.68
CA ASP A 55 -4.02 1.47 -8.27
C ASP A 55 -4.22 1.36 -6.77
N ILE A 56 -3.35 0.63 -6.08
CA ILE A 56 -3.40 0.42 -4.63
C ILE A 56 -2.03 0.01 -4.09
N ILE A 57 -1.73 0.45 -2.86
CA ILE A 57 -0.53 0.04 -2.12
C ILE A 57 -0.94 -0.82 -0.91
N VAL A 58 -0.28 -1.97 -0.77
CA VAL A 58 -0.31 -2.80 0.44
C VAL A 58 1.09 -2.74 1.07
N GLY A 59 1.22 -1.99 2.15
CA GLY A 59 2.49 -1.67 2.78
C GLY A 59 2.81 -2.47 4.05
N GLY A 60 3.97 -2.18 4.63
CA GLY A 60 4.48 -2.77 5.88
C GLY A 60 5.58 -1.92 6.52
N HIS A 61 6.54 -2.57 7.19
CA HIS A 61 7.71 -1.98 7.86
C HIS A 61 7.44 -1.14 9.12
N THR A 62 6.61 -0.11 9.04
CA THR A 62 6.38 0.84 10.13
C THR A 62 5.38 0.37 11.18
N HIS A 63 4.86 -0.85 11.04
CA HIS A 63 3.80 -1.40 11.89
C HIS A 63 2.59 -0.47 11.99
N THR A 64 2.25 0.24 10.90
CA THR A 64 1.20 1.26 10.95
C THR A 64 -0.16 0.58 11.06
N PHE A 65 -0.93 0.97 12.08
CA PHE A 65 -2.31 0.54 12.24
C PHE A 65 -3.23 1.56 11.56
N LEU A 66 -3.89 1.15 10.49
CA LEU A 66 -4.94 1.93 9.83
C LEU A 66 -6.29 1.31 10.19
N TYR A 67 -7.26 2.12 10.59
CA TYR A 67 -8.59 1.64 10.95
C TYR A 67 -9.62 2.77 10.83
N SER A 68 -10.80 2.44 10.32
CA SER A 68 -11.93 3.37 10.21
C SER A 68 -12.99 3.01 11.25
N GLY A 69 -13.41 3.99 12.06
CA GLY A 69 -14.36 3.78 13.17
C GLY A 69 -13.67 3.45 14.49
N THR A 70 -14.36 2.72 15.37
CA THR A 70 -13.85 2.37 16.71
C THR A 70 -12.89 1.18 16.62
N PRO A 71 -11.62 1.32 17.04
CA PRO A 71 -10.65 0.22 17.05
C PRO A 71 -11.12 -0.94 17.95
N PRO A 72 -10.89 -2.21 17.55
CA PRO A 72 -11.33 -3.38 18.32
C PRO A 72 -10.36 -3.75 19.46
N SER A 73 -9.23 -3.04 19.61
CA SER A 73 -8.22 -3.28 20.65
C SER A 73 -7.51 -1.98 21.04
N THR A 74 -6.36 -2.11 21.68
CA THR A 74 -5.57 -1.02 22.29
C THR A 74 -4.84 -0.10 21.31
N GLU A 75 -4.64 -0.54 20.07
CA GLU A 75 -3.86 0.22 19.09
C GLU A 75 -4.61 1.48 18.65
N LYS A 76 -3.89 2.61 18.65
CA LYS A 76 -4.42 3.88 18.14
C LYS A 76 -4.25 3.92 16.62
N PRO A 77 -5.33 4.11 15.83
CA PRO A 77 -5.20 4.25 14.39
C PRO A 77 -4.36 5.47 14.04
N TYR A 78 -3.40 5.27 13.15
CA TYR A 78 -2.65 6.35 12.52
C TYR A 78 -3.54 7.18 11.59
N GLY A 79 -4.49 6.51 10.92
CA GLY A 79 -5.42 7.08 9.98
C GLY A 79 -6.49 6.07 9.57
N PRO A 80 -7.40 6.45 8.65
CA PRO A 80 -8.44 5.55 8.16
C PRO A 80 -7.83 4.36 7.40
N TYR A 81 -8.57 3.27 7.35
CA TYR A 81 -8.33 2.16 6.42
C TYR A 81 -9.39 2.21 5.32
N PRO A 82 -9.01 2.36 4.04
CA PRO A 82 -7.69 2.74 3.53
C PRO A 82 -7.30 4.19 3.89
N LEU A 83 -5.99 4.48 3.86
CA LEU A 83 -5.47 5.85 3.83
C LEU A 83 -5.35 6.31 2.37
N TYR A 84 -5.91 7.45 2.01
CA TYR A 84 -5.81 7.97 0.64
C TYR A 84 -4.71 9.00 0.47
N VAL A 85 -3.99 8.91 -0.64
CA VAL A 85 -3.07 9.93 -1.14
C VAL A 85 -3.46 10.31 -2.56
N THR A 86 -3.60 11.60 -2.84
CA THR A 86 -3.82 12.10 -4.19
C THR A 86 -2.50 12.16 -4.93
N ASN A 87 -2.42 11.51 -6.09
CA ASN A 87 -1.23 11.51 -6.93
C ASN A 87 -1.11 12.75 -7.81
N VAL A 88 0.01 12.87 -8.53
CA VAL A 88 0.28 13.99 -9.45
C VAL A 88 -0.73 14.11 -10.60
N LYS A 89 -1.50 13.05 -10.90
CA LYS A 89 -2.61 13.04 -11.88
C LYS A 89 -3.99 13.27 -11.25
N ASN A 90 -4.06 13.68 -9.99
CA ASN A 90 -5.31 13.84 -9.21
C ASN A 90 -6.12 12.54 -8.99
N LYS A 91 -5.51 11.36 -9.14
CA LYS A 91 -6.12 10.07 -8.77
C LYS A 91 -5.89 9.82 -7.27
N ALA A 92 -6.94 9.41 -6.55
CA ALA A 92 -6.83 9.02 -5.14
C ALA A 92 -6.36 7.57 -5.04
N ILE A 93 -5.16 7.37 -4.50
CA ILE A 93 -4.53 6.06 -4.34
C ILE A 93 -4.72 5.57 -2.89
N PRO A 94 -5.42 4.45 -2.66
CA PRO A 94 -5.54 3.84 -1.35
C PRO A 94 -4.23 3.14 -0.94
N ILE A 95 -3.87 3.32 0.33
CA ILE A 95 -2.75 2.67 1.01
C ILE A 95 -3.32 1.86 2.17
N LEU A 96 -2.91 0.60 2.26
CA LEU A 96 -3.30 -0.36 3.30
C LEU A 96 -2.09 -0.76 4.13
N GLN A 97 -2.23 -0.78 5.45
CA GLN A 97 -1.32 -1.48 6.37
C GLN A 97 -2.16 -2.12 7.49
N ALA A 98 -1.69 -3.25 8.03
CA ALA A 98 -2.43 -4.06 8.99
C ALA A 98 -1.63 -4.30 10.29
N TYR A 99 -1.02 -3.24 10.83
CA TYR A 99 -0.22 -3.30 12.05
C TYR A 99 0.93 -4.33 11.95
N ALA A 100 1.14 -5.15 12.99
CA ALA A 100 2.26 -6.09 13.08
C ALA A 100 1.91 -7.33 13.93
N ASN A 101 2.86 -8.27 13.97
CA ASN A 101 2.84 -9.48 14.80
C ASN A 101 1.63 -10.39 14.55
N THR A 102 1.04 -10.30 13.36
CA THR A 102 -0.17 -11.06 13.01
C THR A 102 -1.33 -10.82 13.98
N LYS A 103 -1.31 -9.72 14.75
CA LYS A 103 -2.44 -9.36 15.63
C LYS A 103 -3.68 -9.03 14.81
N TYR A 104 -3.50 -8.55 13.58
CA TYR A 104 -4.57 -8.29 12.63
C TYR A 104 -4.29 -8.97 11.29
N ALA A 105 -5.34 -9.48 10.66
CA ALA A 105 -5.34 -9.82 9.24
C ALA A 105 -5.96 -8.67 8.44
N GLY A 106 -5.19 -8.02 7.56
CA GLY A 106 -5.72 -7.02 6.64
C GLY A 106 -6.73 -7.65 5.67
N LYS A 107 -7.89 -7.01 5.48
CA LYS A 107 -8.92 -7.45 4.53
C LYS A 107 -9.40 -6.27 3.72
N VAL A 108 -9.40 -6.44 2.39
CA VAL A 108 -9.96 -5.48 1.45
C VAL A 108 -10.69 -6.22 0.33
N ILE A 109 -11.82 -5.66 -0.11
CA ILE A 109 -12.59 -6.07 -1.27
C ILE A 109 -12.52 -4.91 -2.26
N LEU A 110 -11.96 -5.18 -3.43
CA LEU A 110 -11.79 -4.21 -4.50
C LEU A 110 -12.72 -4.55 -5.66
N LYS A 111 -13.35 -3.54 -6.23
CA LYS A 111 -14.11 -3.65 -7.48
C LYS A 111 -13.48 -2.74 -8.52
N PHE A 112 -13.05 -3.35 -9.61
CA PHE A 112 -12.55 -2.66 -10.79
C PHE A 112 -13.58 -2.73 -11.92
N ASP A 113 -13.59 -1.74 -12.80
CA ASP A 113 -14.38 -1.78 -14.03
C ASP A 113 -13.63 -2.50 -15.18
N SER A 114 -14.22 -2.54 -16.39
CA SER A 114 -13.60 -3.19 -17.57
C SER A 114 -12.35 -2.50 -18.09
N ASN A 115 -12.12 -1.24 -17.69
CA ASN A 115 -10.95 -0.45 -18.05
C ASN A 115 -9.81 -0.63 -17.03
N GLY A 116 -10.08 -1.25 -15.88
CA GLY A 116 -9.11 -1.43 -14.80
C GLY A 116 -9.16 -0.31 -13.76
N GLU A 117 -10.16 0.57 -13.80
CA GLU A 117 -10.28 1.65 -12.81
C GLU A 117 -10.96 1.14 -11.54
N LEU A 118 -10.40 1.53 -10.38
CA LEU A 118 -10.94 1.17 -9.07
C LEU A 118 -12.23 1.98 -8.80
N VAL A 119 -13.38 1.30 -8.76
CA VAL A 119 -14.69 1.94 -8.57
C VAL A 119 -15.27 1.74 -7.18
N LYS A 120 -14.82 0.72 -6.44
CA LYS A 120 -15.22 0.50 -5.04
C LYS A 120 -14.12 -0.18 -4.25
N ILE A 121 -13.93 0.27 -3.03
CA ILE A 121 -13.07 -0.34 -2.03
C ILE A 121 -13.85 -0.41 -0.71
N ASP A 122 -13.81 -1.58 -0.07
CA ASP A 122 -14.43 -1.82 1.22
C ASP A 122 -13.58 -2.82 2.01
N GLY A 123 -13.42 -2.62 3.31
CA GLY A 123 -12.58 -3.47 4.12
C GLY A 123 -12.15 -2.87 5.45
N SER A 124 -11.62 -3.73 6.31
CA SER A 124 -11.02 -3.38 7.58
C SER A 124 -10.07 -4.51 8.05
N PRO A 125 -9.03 -4.20 8.83
CA PRO A 125 -8.24 -5.24 9.48
C PRO A 125 -9.08 -6.01 10.50
N THR A 126 -9.00 -7.34 10.46
CA THR A 126 -9.68 -8.24 11.41
C THR A 126 -8.74 -8.57 12.57
N LEU A 127 -9.14 -8.29 13.80
CA LEU A 127 -8.40 -8.67 15.01
C LEU A 127 -8.38 -10.20 15.15
N LEU A 128 -7.20 -10.79 15.35
CA LEU A 128 -7.00 -12.20 15.60
C LEU A 128 -6.74 -12.40 17.10
N ASN A 129 -7.77 -12.83 17.84
CA ASN A 129 -7.75 -12.92 19.31
C ASN A 129 -8.33 -14.25 19.84
N HIS A 130 -8.27 -15.32 19.04
CA HIS A 130 -8.76 -16.65 19.36
C HIS A 130 -7.66 -17.70 19.29
#